data_AF-A0A2T2QZ69-F1
#
_entry.id   AF-A0A2T2QZ69-F1
#
_cell.length_a   1.000
_cell.length_b   1.000
_cell.length_c   1.000
_cell.angle_alpha   90.00
_cell.angle_beta   90.00
_cell.angle_gamma   90.00
#
_symmetry.space_group_name_H-M   'P 1'
#
loop_
_entity.id
_entity.type
_entity.pdbx_description
1 polymer ?
#
loop_
_entity_poly.entity_id
_entity_poly.type
_entity_poly.pdbx_seq_one_letter_code
_entity_poly.pdbx_strand_id
1 'polypeptide(L)'
;AIVIVAINPNRQLAKVRNSERDSEVNAILDGVYQYNIDNNGEIAGEPIIPNDGNAYAIEKDDSTDADDCDEVSTSYSGSVSGSVELGAGANSGNTEGGSITDKYLADIPVDPQEEGHGCSGYTISRSGGSDRMTVEAPLTEQSNTNRTSVISVTR
;
A
#
# COMPACT_ATOMS: atom_id res chain seq x y z
N ALA A 1 20.48 40.32 -17.35
CA ALA A 1 20.54 38.95 -17.91
C ALA A 1 19.27 38.22 -17.51
N ILE A 2 18.60 37.55 -18.44
CA ILE A 2 17.42 36.72 -18.14
C ILE A 2 17.85 35.29 -18.42
N VAL A 3 17.85 34.47 -17.38
CA VAL A 3 18.08 33.02 -17.52
C VAL A 3 16.72 32.39 -17.74
N ILE A 4 16.47 31.89 -18.95
CA ILE A 4 15.30 31.06 -19.22
C ILE A 4 15.70 29.63 -18.86
N VAL A 5 15.19 29.13 -17.74
CA VAL A 5 15.32 27.71 -17.39
C VAL A 5 14.21 26.97 -18.12
N ALA A 6 14.57 26.03 -18.99
CA ALA A 6 13.61 25.10 -19.55
C ALA A 6 13.18 24.13 -18.43
N ILE A 7 11.97 24.33 -17.91
CA ILE A 7 11.33 23.39 -16.99
C ILE A 7 10.83 22.20 -17.81
N ASN A 8 11.15 20.97 -17.38
CA ASN A 8 10.51 19.76 -17.87
C ASN A 8 9.23 19.51 -17.05
N PRO A 9 8.03 19.77 -17.60
CA PRO A 9 6.78 19.70 -16.83
C PRO A 9 6.51 18.29 -16.30
N ASN A 10 6.84 17.25 -17.09
CA ASN A 10 6.62 15.85 -16.72
C ASN A 10 7.41 15.49 -15.45
N ARG A 11 8.64 16.03 -15.29
CA ARG A 11 9.43 15.81 -14.08
C ARG A 11 8.86 16.53 -12.85
N GLN A 12 8.18 17.66 -13.02
CA GLN A 12 7.54 18.35 -11.91
C GLN A 12 6.27 17.63 -11.45
N LEU A 13 5.48 17.12 -12.40
CA LEU A 13 4.30 16.30 -12.10
C LEU A 13 4.67 14.99 -11.40
N ALA A 14 5.68 14.27 -11.90
CA ALA A 14 6.20 13.07 -11.26
C ALA A 14 6.71 13.34 -9.82
N LYS A 15 7.31 14.51 -9.58
CA LYS A 15 7.75 14.91 -8.23
C LYS A 15 6.57 15.15 -7.29
N VAL A 16 5.48 15.75 -7.78
CA VAL A 16 4.26 15.96 -6.98
C VAL A 16 3.63 14.62 -6.61
N ARG A 17 3.44 13.70 -7.57
CA ARG A 17 2.90 12.36 -7.30
C ARG A 17 3.77 11.53 -6.37
N ASN A 18 5.09 11.61 -6.48
CA ASN A 18 5.97 10.94 -5.52
C ASN A 18 5.86 11.54 -4.09
N SER A 19 5.63 12.85 -3.96
CA SER A 19 5.38 13.47 -2.64
C SER A 19 4.03 13.08 -2.04
N GLU A 20 3.05 12.79 -2.90
CA GLU A 20 1.74 12.24 -2.52
C GLU A 20 1.91 10.80 -2.02
N ARG A 21 2.57 9.92 -2.79
CA ARG A 21 2.95 8.56 -2.38
C ARG A 21 3.72 8.50 -1.06
N ASP A 22 4.68 9.41 -0.86
CA ASP A 22 5.42 9.51 0.40
C ASP A 22 4.46 9.72 1.59
N SER A 23 3.44 10.56 1.43
CA SER A 23 2.46 10.84 2.48
C SER A 23 1.52 9.66 2.69
N GLU A 24 1.09 9.01 1.60
CA GLU A 24 0.16 7.88 1.61
C GLU A 24 0.78 6.62 2.22
N VAL A 25 2.01 6.26 1.85
CA VAL A 25 2.75 5.14 2.45
C VAL A 25 2.90 5.32 3.97
N ASN A 26 3.16 6.56 4.43
CA ASN A 26 3.22 6.84 5.86
C ASN A 26 1.86 6.68 6.53
N ALA A 27 0.78 7.17 5.91
CA ALA A 27 -0.58 7.07 6.43
C ALA A 27 -1.02 5.60 6.59
N ILE A 28 -0.79 4.77 5.57
CA ILE A 28 -1.09 3.33 5.61
C ILE A 28 -0.31 2.66 6.75
N LEU A 29 1.01 2.88 6.80
CA LEU A 29 1.84 2.25 7.82
C LEU A 29 1.48 2.70 9.24
N ASP A 30 1.18 3.98 9.46
CA ASP A 30 0.74 4.49 10.75
C ASP A 30 -0.62 3.87 11.15
N GLY A 31 -1.56 3.77 10.22
CA GLY A 31 -2.87 3.15 10.47
C GLY A 31 -2.75 1.68 10.86
N VAL A 32 -2.01 0.89 10.08
CA VAL A 32 -1.74 -0.52 10.36
C VAL A 32 -0.98 -0.69 11.67
N TYR A 33 0.01 0.16 11.96
CA TYR A 33 0.79 0.07 13.19
C TYR A 33 -0.06 0.33 14.44
N GLN A 34 -0.91 1.37 14.41
CA GLN A 34 -1.85 1.63 15.52
C GLN A 34 -2.86 0.50 15.69
N TYR A 35 -3.35 -0.08 14.57
CA TYR A 35 -4.21 -1.26 14.63
C TYR A 35 -3.51 -2.43 15.34
N ASN A 36 -2.25 -2.71 15.02
CA ASN A 36 -1.48 -3.79 15.64
C ASN A 36 -1.29 -3.59 17.15
N ILE A 37 -1.13 -2.34 17.61
CA ILE A 37 -1.03 -2.02 19.04
C ILE A 37 -2.35 -2.32 19.76
N ASP A 38 -3.47 -1.89 19.18
CA ASP A 38 -4.78 -1.97 19.84
C ASP A 38 -5.41 -3.37 19.77
N ASN A 39 -5.12 -4.13 18.70
CA ASN A 39 -5.75 -5.43 18.42
C ASN A 39 -4.76 -6.59 18.44
N ASN A 40 -3.55 -6.39 19.00
CA ASN A 40 -2.47 -7.39 19.02
C ASN A 40 -2.07 -7.93 17.63
N GLY A 41 -2.45 -7.22 16.57
CA GLY A 41 -2.19 -7.59 15.17
C GLY A 41 -3.07 -8.70 14.62
N GLU A 42 -4.15 -9.07 15.30
CA GLU A 42 -5.04 -10.17 14.92
C GLU A 42 -6.46 -9.68 14.62
N ILE A 43 -7.06 -10.20 13.54
CA ILE A 43 -8.51 -10.19 13.32
C ILE A 43 -8.99 -11.62 13.44
N ALA A 44 -9.96 -11.88 14.32
CA ALA A 44 -10.56 -13.20 14.50
C ALA A 44 -9.54 -14.35 14.74
N GLY A 45 -8.38 -14.04 15.33
CA GLY A 45 -7.32 -14.99 15.66
C GLY A 45 -6.29 -15.22 14.55
N GLU A 46 -6.40 -14.54 13.41
CA GLU A 46 -5.42 -14.58 12.33
C GLU A 46 -4.74 -13.22 12.17
N PRO A 47 -3.44 -13.16 11.82
CA PRO A 47 -2.77 -11.89 11.58
C PRO A 47 -3.30 -11.23 10.31
N ILE A 48 -3.52 -9.91 10.34
CA ILE A 48 -3.91 -9.15 9.14
C ILE A 48 -2.91 -9.35 8.01
N ILE A 49 -1.62 -9.31 8.36
CA ILE A 49 -0.52 -9.41 7.41
C ILE A 49 0.26 -10.68 7.75
N PRO A 50 0.39 -11.63 6.80
CA PRO A 50 1.19 -12.82 6.98
C PRO A 50 2.63 -12.47 7.36
N ASN A 51 3.15 -13.16 8.37
CA ASN A 51 4.51 -12.95 8.87
C ASN A 51 5.52 -13.87 8.16
N ASP A 52 5.63 -13.72 6.85
CA ASP A 52 6.46 -14.60 6.00
C ASP A 52 7.54 -13.84 5.21
N GLY A 53 7.60 -12.51 5.36
CA GLY A 53 8.54 -11.65 4.66
C GLY A 53 8.16 -11.34 3.21
N ASN A 54 6.99 -11.78 2.76
CA ASN A 54 6.51 -11.50 1.41
C ASN A 54 5.74 -10.19 1.33
N ALA A 55 5.69 -9.62 0.13
CA ALA A 55 4.88 -8.45 -0.18
C ALA A 55 3.48 -8.87 -0.63
N TYR A 56 2.47 -8.20 -0.09
CA TYR A 56 1.05 -8.37 -0.40
C TYR A 56 0.50 -7.07 -0.96
N ALA A 57 -0.30 -7.14 -2.02
CA ALA A 57 -0.99 -5.98 -2.57
C ALA A 57 -2.10 -5.53 -1.62
N ILE A 58 -2.25 -4.23 -1.40
CA ILE A 58 -3.34 -3.69 -0.58
C ILE A 58 -4.55 -3.41 -1.46
N GLU A 59 -5.72 -3.89 -1.06
CA GLU A 59 -7.00 -3.68 -1.74
C GLU A 59 -7.64 -2.31 -1.42
N LYS A 60 -8.41 -1.77 -2.37
CA LYS A 60 -9.08 -0.46 -2.34
C LYS A 60 -10.35 -0.46 -1.49
N ASP A 61 -11.08 -1.57 -1.44
CA ASP A 61 -12.38 -1.69 -0.76
C ASP A 61 -12.78 -3.17 -0.56
N ASP A 62 -13.72 -3.44 0.35
CA ASP A 62 -14.45 -4.71 0.51
C ASP A 62 -15.44 -4.89 -0.65
N SER A 63 -14.90 -5.13 -1.85
CA SER A 63 -15.75 -5.61 -2.92
C SER A 63 -15.84 -7.13 -2.82
N THR A 64 -17.01 -7.63 -2.42
CA THR A 64 -17.49 -9.01 -2.72
C THR A 64 -17.49 -9.37 -4.22
N ASP A 65 -16.91 -8.52 -5.06
CA ASP A 65 -16.80 -8.63 -6.50
C ASP A 65 -15.47 -9.31 -6.84
N ALA A 66 -15.44 -10.11 -7.90
CA ALA A 66 -14.32 -10.97 -8.29
C ALA A 66 -13.06 -10.21 -8.80
N ASP A 67 -12.92 -8.93 -8.44
CA ASP A 67 -11.80 -8.04 -8.73
C ASP A 67 -10.92 -7.86 -7.46
N ASP A 68 -10.78 -8.93 -6.67
CA ASP A 68 -9.73 -9.04 -5.66
C ASP A 68 -8.37 -8.84 -6.36
N CYS A 69 -7.43 -8.26 -5.64
CA CYS A 69 -6.03 -8.13 -6.07
C CYS A 69 -5.35 -9.47 -6.41
N ASP A 70 -6.07 -10.60 -6.28
CA ASP A 70 -5.75 -11.98 -6.60
C ASP A 70 -5.44 -12.26 -8.10
N GLU A 71 -5.80 -11.37 -9.03
CA GLU A 71 -5.16 -11.32 -10.38
C GLU A 71 -3.72 -10.73 -10.28
N VAL A 72 -2.94 -11.29 -9.34
CA VAL A 72 -1.60 -10.94 -8.85
C VAL A 72 -0.53 -10.78 -9.95
N SER A 73 -0.82 -11.15 -11.19
CA SER A 73 0.17 -11.11 -12.29
C SER A 73 -0.15 -10.14 -13.43
N THR A 74 -1.35 -9.60 -13.51
CA THR A 74 -1.82 -8.77 -14.64
C THR A 74 -2.21 -7.36 -14.22
N SER A 75 -2.58 -7.16 -12.95
CA SER A 75 -3.15 -5.90 -12.44
C SER A 75 -2.21 -5.09 -11.54
N TYR A 76 -1.08 -5.67 -11.10
CA TYR A 76 -0.07 -5.01 -10.28
C TYR A 76 1.31 -5.05 -10.95
N SER A 77 2.02 -3.93 -10.98
CA SER A 77 3.31 -3.80 -11.68
C SER A 77 4.50 -4.46 -10.97
N GLY A 78 4.28 -5.25 -9.91
CA GLY A 78 5.31 -5.94 -9.12
C GLY A 78 4.97 -7.41 -8.83
N SER A 79 5.95 -8.20 -8.35
CA SER A 79 5.69 -9.57 -7.89
C SER A 79 5.22 -9.54 -6.44
N VAL A 80 3.97 -9.92 -6.19
CA VAL A 80 3.39 -10.08 -4.84
C VAL A 80 3.03 -11.54 -4.58
N SER A 81 2.92 -11.91 -3.31
CA SER A 81 2.55 -13.27 -2.89
C SER A 81 1.05 -13.43 -2.63
N GLY A 82 0.26 -12.37 -2.84
CA GLY A 82 -1.18 -12.32 -2.61
C GLY A 82 -1.66 -10.89 -2.39
N SER A 83 -2.88 -10.78 -1.90
CA SER A 83 -3.53 -9.53 -1.51
C SER A 83 -3.84 -9.47 -0.01
N VAL A 84 -4.12 -8.28 0.49
CA VAL A 84 -4.62 -8.04 1.84
C VAL A 84 -5.68 -6.96 1.82
N GLU A 85 -6.83 -7.29 2.39
CA GLU A 85 -7.89 -6.36 2.70
C GLU A 85 -7.57 -5.61 3.99
N LEU A 86 -7.41 -4.29 3.92
CA LEU A 86 -7.27 -3.42 5.10
C LEU A 86 -8.57 -2.63 5.41
N GLY A 87 -9.51 -2.61 4.47
CA GLY A 87 -10.77 -1.87 4.54
C GLY A 87 -11.89 -2.56 5.34
N ALA A 88 -13.07 -1.96 5.30
CA ALA A 88 -14.25 -2.43 6.02
C ALA A 88 -14.79 -3.73 5.46
N GLY A 89 -14.33 -4.87 5.99
CA GLY A 89 -14.64 -6.21 5.47
C GLY A 89 -13.45 -7.17 5.49
N ALA A 90 -12.27 -6.69 5.90
CA ALA A 90 -11.02 -7.45 5.94
C ALA A 90 -11.18 -8.89 6.46
N ASN A 91 -10.97 -9.84 5.54
CA ASN A 91 -11.41 -11.23 5.48
C ASN A 91 -12.88 -11.38 5.04
N SER A 92 -13.06 -11.76 3.77
CA SER A 92 -14.28 -12.31 3.13
C SER A 92 -14.99 -13.50 3.86
N GLY A 93 -14.73 -13.70 5.16
CA GLY A 93 -15.40 -14.65 6.05
C GLY A 93 -15.75 -14.13 7.46
N ASN A 94 -15.42 -12.90 7.86
CA ASN A 94 -15.74 -12.38 9.21
C ASN A 94 -16.31 -10.95 9.18
N THR A 95 -17.63 -10.87 9.11
CA THR A 95 -18.42 -9.65 8.90
C THR A 95 -18.34 -8.57 9.99
N GLU A 96 -17.52 -8.70 11.04
CA GLU A 96 -17.53 -7.74 12.16
C GLU A 96 -16.12 -7.59 12.79
N GLY A 97 -15.38 -6.55 12.39
CA GLY A 97 -14.30 -5.98 13.22
C GLY A 97 -12.89 -5.87 12.61
N GLY A 98 -12.72 -6.16 11.32
CA GLY A 98 -11.40 -6.25 10.68
C GLY A 98 -10.82 -4.96 10.07
N SER A 99 -11.56 -3.86 10.06
CA SER A 99 -11.18 -2.67 9.31
C SER A 99 -10.15 -1.79 10.03
N ILE A 100 -9.13 -1.32 9.32
CA ILE A 100 -8.33 -0.17 9.79
C ILE A 100 -8.95 1.17 9.36
N THR A 101 -9.82 1.17 8.33
CA THR A 101 -10.38 2.38 7.69
C THR A 101 -11.51 3.07 8.46
N ASP A 102 -11.87 2.57 9.65
CA ASP A 102 -12.86 3.23 10.51
C ASP A 102 -12.23 4.08 11.62
N LYS A 103 -11.10 3.62 12.18
CA LYS A 103 -10.49 4.20 13.39
C LYS A 103 -9.08 4.75 13.17
N TYR A 104 -8.29 4.13 12.30
CA TYR A 104 -6.86 4.40 12.18
C TYR A 104 -6.47 5.04 10.84
N LEU A 105 -7.35 4.93 9.86
CA LEU A 105 -7.22 5.49 8.53
C LEU A 105 -8.61 5.92 8.07
N ALA A 106 -8.75 6.98 7.27
CA ALA A 106 -10.08 7.44 6.83
C ALA A 106 -10.59 6.66 5.61
N ASP A 107 -9.66 6.24 4.75
CA ASP A 107 -9.90 5.44 3.55
C ASP A 107 -8.55 4.87 3.06
N ILE A 108 -8.54 3.80 2.28
CA ILE A 108 -7.30 3.29 1.68
C ILE A 108 -6.84 4.24 0.57
N PRO A 109 -5.64 4.87 0.68
CA PRO A 109 -5.11 5.69 -0.41
C PRO A 109 -4.86 4.86 -1.66
N VAL A 110 -5.03 5.48 -2.82
CA VAL A 110 -4.80 4.84 -4.13
C VAL A 110 -3.74 5.61 -4.88
N ASP A 111 -2.71 4.90 -5.34
CA ASP A 111 -1.62 5.47 -6.09
C ASP A 111 -2.15 6.13 -7.39
N PRO A 112 -1.77 7.39 -7.69
CA PRO A 112 -2.29 8.14 -8.85
C PRO A 112 -1.97 7.54 -10.23
N GLN A 113 -1.15 6.49 -10.31
CA GLN A 113 -0.82 5.80 -11.55
C GLN A 113 -1.38 4.38 -11.63
N GLU A 114 -2.16 3.95 -10.63
CA GLU A 114 -2.81 2.64 -10.68
C GLU A 114 -3.98 2.64 -11.66
N GLU A 115 -3.84 1.83 -12.70
CA GLU A 115 -4.86 1.60 -13.71
C GLU A 115 -5.44 0.19 -13.51
N GLY A 116 -6.51 0.06 -12.72
CA GLY A 116 -7.29 -1.19 -12.70
C GLY A 116 -7.70 -1.77 -11.34
N HIS A 117 -8.41 -2.89 -11.49
CA HIS A 117 -9.13 -3.80 -10.59
C HIS A 117 -8.65 -3.86 -9.13
N GLY A 118 -9.45 -3.35 -8.20
CA GLY A 118 -9.35 -3.66 -6.76
C GLY A 118 -8.14 -3.13 -5.98
N CYS A 119 -6.99 -2.81 -6.60
CA CYS A 119 -5.74 -2.57 -5.85
C CYS A 119 -5.38 -1.11 -5.63
N SER A 120 -4.93 -0.77 -4.43
CA SER A 120 -4.44 0.58 -4.09
C SER A 120 -3.15 0.96 -4.81
N GLY A 121 -2.39 -0.03 -5.30
CA GLY A 121 -1.04 0.14 -5.83
C GLY A 121 0.07 0.20 -4.82
N TYR A 122 -0.27 0.09 -3.54
CA TYR A 122 0.70 -0.05 -2.48
C TYR A 122 0.84 -1.52 -2.10
N THR A 123 2.03 -1.90 -1.67
CA THR A 123 2.26 -3.21 -1.04
C THR A 123 2.61 -3.08 0.42
N ILE A 124 2.32 -4.12 1.16
CA ILE A 124 2.71 -4.27 2.55
C ILE A 124 3.35 -5.63 2.80
N SER A 125 4.34 -5.65 3.68
CA SER A 125 5.02 -6.88 4.10
C SER A 125 5.31 -6.84 5.60
N ARG A 126 5.30 -8.01 6.23
CA ARG A 126 5.77 -8.21 7.61
C ARG A 126 6.96 -9.15 7.60
N SER A 127 8.06 -8.73 8.22
CA SER A 127 9.32 -9.48 8.17
C SER A 127 9.23 -10.81 8.93
N GLY A 128 9.45 -11.96 8.26
CA GLY A 128 9.30 -13.32 8.82
C GLY A 128 10.14 -13.71 10.07
N GLY A 129 10.82 -12.76 10.72
CA GLY A 129 11.47 -12.92 12.03
C GLY A 129 11.33 -11.71 12.96
N SER A 130 10.52 -10.70 12.61
CA SER A 130 10.34 -9.46 13.35
C SER A 130 8.95 -8.88 13.11
N ASP A 131 8.35 -8.24 14.11
CA ASP A 131 7.05 -7.53 13.95
C ASP A 131 7.17 -6.20 13.22
N ARG A 132 8.14 -6.11 12.30
CA ARG A 132 8.37 -4.91 11.51
C ARG A 132 7.56 -4.97 10.24
N MET A 133 6.80 -3.91 10.01
CA MET A 133 5.94 -3.76 8.86
C MET A 133 6.55 -2.77 7.89
N THR A 134 6.53 -3.10 6.61
CA THR A 134 7.03 -2.25 5.53
C THR A 134 5.93 -2.03 4.53
N VAL A 135 5.63 -0.77 4.24
CA VAL A 135 4.73 -0.36 3.15
C VAL A 135 5.57 0.23 2.03
N GLU A 136 5.26 -0.14 0.80
CA GLU A 136 6.01 0.26 -0.39
C GLU A 136 5.09 0.82 -1.48
N ALA A 137 5.56 1.88 -2.16
CA ALA A 137 5.01 2.38 -3.41
C ALA A 137 5.93 1.94 -4.56
N PRO A 138 5.55 0.95 -5.38
CA PRO A 138 6.35 0.43 -6.49
C PRO A 138 6.35 1.37 -7.71
N LEU A 139 5.28 2.16 -7.91
CA LEU A 139 5.02 2.92 -9.12
C LEU A 139 5.72 4.29 -9.14
N THR A 140 6.82 4.46 -8.40
CA THR A 140 7.43 5.78 -8.32
C THR A 140 8.10 6.17 -9.64
N GLU A 141 7.87 7.42 -10.04
CA GLU A 141 8.17 7.86 -11.41
C GLU A 141 9.52 8.57 -11.55
N GLN A 142 10.30 8.63 -10.47
CA GLN A 142 11.63 9.23 -10.49
C GLN A 142 12.65 8.25 -9.93
N SER A 143 13.40 7.62 -10.83
CA SER A 143 14.58 6.84 -10.47
C SER A 143 15.60 7.74 -9.77
N ASN A 144 16.05 7.32 -8.60
CA ASN A 144 17.41 7.66 -8.21
C ASN A 144 18.32 6.86 -9.15
N THR A 145 19.43 7.43 -9.61
CA THR A 145 20.23 6.94 -10.76
C THR A 145 20.79 5.51 -10.61
N ASN A 146 20.46 4.75 -9.56
CA ASN A 146 21.03 3.42 -9.33
C ASN A 146 20.14 2.41 -8.56
N ARG A 147 18.84 2.65 -8.35
CA ARG A 147 17.92 1.65 -7.75
C ARG A 147 16.55 1.76 -8.41
N THR A 148 15.82 0.65 -8.46
CA THR A 148 14.36 0.67 -8.58
C THR A 148 13.86 1.68 -7.54
N SER A 149 13.30 2.80 -8.00
CA SER A 149 12.80 3.82 -7.09
C SER A 149 11.53 3.24 -6.48
N VAL A 150 11.65 2.78 -5.24
CA VAL A 150 10.53 2.37 -4.41
C VAL A 150 10.57 3.33 -3.23
N ILE A 151 9.43 3.97 -2.94
CA ILE A 151 9.25 4.69 -1.68
C ILE A 151 8.82 3.63 -0.68
N SER A 152 9.63 3.41 0.36
CA SER A 152 9.38 2.39 1.37
C SER A 152 9.50 2.99 2.76
N VAL A 153 8.53 2.72 3.63
CA VAL A 153 8.62 3.07 5.05
C VAL A 153 8.50 1.80 5.86
N THR A 154 9.40 1.63 6.85
CA THR A 154 9.40 0.48 7.76
C THR A 154 9.30 0.98 9.19
N ARG A 155 8.41 0.38 9.99
CA ARG A 155 8.34 0.57 11.44
C ARG A 155 8.53 -0.79 12.10
#